data_AF-A0A7V5NVD9-F1
#
_entry.id   AF-A0A7V5NVD9-F1
#
_cell.length_a   1.000
_cell.length_b   1.000
_cell.length_c   1.000
_cell.angle_alpha   90.00
_cell.angle_beta   90.00
_cell.angle_gamma   90.00
#
_symmetry.space_group_name_H-M   'P 1'
#
loop_
_entity.id
_entity.type
_entity.pdbx_description
1 polymer ?
#
loop_
_entity_poly.entity_id
_entity_poly.type
_entity_poly.pdbx_seq_one_letter_code
_entity_poly.pdbx_strand_id
1 'polypeptide(L)'
;MRYWDKPFGKEKPKTICGEIYIIPDRCKGCSFCIEYCPRDVLELSEDFNKKGYHPPVVAKPDRCTFCGLCEMICPDFAIFVTEKEE
;
A
#
# COMPACT_ATOMS: atom_id res chain seq x y z
N MET A 1 -17.17 27.44 -29.67
CA MET A 1 -15.95 26.63 -29.46
C MET A 1 -15.79 26.42 -27.96
N ARG A 2 -16.07 25.23 -27.44
CA ARG A 2 -16.04 24.95 -26.00
C ARG A 2 -14.59 24.67 -25.59
N TYR A 3 -13.88 25.69 -25.11
CA TYR A 3 -12.48 25.63 -24.69
C TYR A 3 -12.23 24.83 -23.39
N TRP A 4 -13.09 23.84 -23.06
CA TRP A 4 -13.12 23.20 -21.74
C TRP A 4 -12.84 21.70 -21.75
N ASP A 5 -12.63 21.08 -22.92
CA ASP A 5 -12.57 19.61 -22.99
C ASP A 5 -11.26 18.98 -22.47
N LYS A 6 -10.20 19.76 -22.23
CA LYS A 6 -8.93 19.26 -21.70
C LYS A 6 -8.26 20.30 -20.80
N PRO A 7 -8.01 20.04 -19.50
CA PRO A 7 -7.16 20.90 -18.71
C PRO A 7 -5.76 20.93 -19.37
N PHE A 8 -5.40 22.08 -19.93
CA PHE A 8 -4.05 22.42 -20.44
C PHE A 8 -3.44 21.52 -21.54
N GLY A 9 -4.22 20.71 -22.28
CA GLY A 9 -3.69 19.95 -23.42
C GLY A 9 -2.54 18.98 -23.08
N LYS A 10 -2.40 18.59 -21.81
CA LYS A 10 -1.32 17.70 -21.35
C LYS A 10 -1.72 16.23 -21.54
N GLU A 11 -0.72 15.41 -21.85
CA GLU A 11 -0.85 13.94 -21.88
C GLU A 11 -1.28 13.41 -20.50
N LYS A 12 -1.99 12.28 -20.47
CA LYS A 12 -2.46 11.67 -19.22
C LYS A 12 -1.24 11.32 -18.35
N PRO A 13 -1.21 11.70 -17.06
CA PRO A 13 -0.09 11.35 -16.19
C PRO A 13 0.01 9.82 -16.04
N LYS A 14 1.23 9.28 -16.08
CA LYS A 14 1.51 7.87 -15.80
C LYS A 14 1.05 7.57 -14.37
N THR A 15 0.24 6.52 -14.20
CA THR A 15 -0.19 6.10 -12.86
C THR A 15 0.96 5.31 -12.24
N ILE A 16 1.38 5.71 -11.04
CA ILE A 16 2.49 5.05 -10.33
C ILE A 16 1.87 3.98 -9.43
N CYS A 17 2.30 2.73 -9.62
CA CYS A 17 1.84 1.57 -8.87
C CYS A 17 2.95 1.08 -7.95
N GLY A 18 2.62 0.53 -6.78
CA GLY A 18 3.62 0.00 -5.85
C GLY A 18 3.42 -1.48 -5.54
N GLU A 19 4.51 -2.19 -5.31
CA GLU A 19 4.50 -3.57 -4.79
C GLU A 19 4.83 -3.56 -3.30
N ILE A 20 4.03 -4.25 -2.49
CA ILE A 20 4.12 -4.23 -1.03
C ILE A 20 4.75 -5.53 -0.54
N TYR A 21 5.77 -5.41 0.30
CA TYR A 21 6.45 -6.52 0.95
C TYR A 21 6.26 -6.46 2.46
N ILE A 22 5.90 -7.59 3.05
CA ILE A 22 5.65 -7.73 4.48
C ILE A 22 6.66 -8.72 5.05
N ILE A 23 7.25 -8.39 6.19
CA ILE A 23 8.19 -9.23 6.95
C ILE A 23 7.44 -9.74 8.19
N PRO A 24 6.80 -10.93 8.13
CA PRO A 24 5.91 -11.40 9.19
C PRO A 24 6.63 -11.54 10.54
N ASP A 25 7.91 -11.93 10.52
CA ASP A 25 8.73 -12.10 11.71
C ASP A 25 8.97 -10.78 12.49
N ARG A 26 8.78 -9.62 11.85
CA ARG A 26 8.87 -8.29 12.51
C ARG A 26 7.51 -7.76 12.95
N CYS A 27 6.42 -8.19 12.32
CA CYS A 27 5.09 -7.66 12.59
C CYS A 27 4.61 -7.97 14.02
N LYS A 28 4.01 -6.96 14.68
CA LYS A 28 3.39 -7.04 16.01
C LYS A 28 1.85 -6.91 15.99
N GLY A 29 1.22 -6.99 14.80
CA GLY A 29 -0.24 -6.98 14.68
C GLY A 29 -0.95 -5.69 15.11
N CYS A 30 -0.31 -4.51 15.03
CA CYS A 30 -0.91 -3.24 15.44
C CYS A 30 -1.95 -2.66 14.45
N SER A 31 -2.06 -3.25 13.25
CA SER A 31 -3.00 -2.86 12.20
C SER A 31 -2.91 -1.43 11.65
N PHE A 32 -1.94 -0.60 12.05
CA PHE A 32 -1.81 0.77 11.53
C PHE A 32 -1.65 0.84 10.00
N CYS A 33 -0.91 -0.08 9.41
CA CYS A 33 -0.77 -0.12 7.95
C CYS A 33 -2.10 -0.38 7.22
N ILE A 34 -3.05 -1.08 7.86
CA ILE A 34 -4.39 -1.36 7.32
C ILE A 34 -5.25 -0.10 7.49
N GLU A 35 -5.38 0.40 8.72
CA GLU A 35 -6.24 1.53 9.08
C GLU A 35 -5.90 2.81 8.31
N TYR A 36 -4.61 3.06 8.09
CA TYR A 36 -4.14 4.29 7.44
C TYR A 36 -3.91 4.12 5.94
N CYS A 37 -4.19 2.96 5.34
CA CYS A 37 -4.07 2.81 3.89
C CYS A 37 -5.19 3.60 3.18
N PRO A 38 -4.89 4.68 2.44
CA PRO A 38 -5.93 5.51 1.80
C PRO A 38 -6.66 4.80 0.65
N ARG A 39 -6.23 3.58 0.31
CA ARG A 39 -6.73 2.78 -0.82
C ARG A 39 -7.28 1.42 -0.39
N ASP A 40 -7.27 1.11 0.91
CA ASP A 40 -7.74 -0.15 1.49
C ASP A 40 -7.12 -1.39 0.81
N VAL A 41 -5.79 -1.34 0.62
CA VAL A 41 -5.00 -2.37 -0.07
C VAL A 41 -4.72 -3.57 0.83
N LEU A 42 -4.59 -3.33 2.13
CA LEU A 42 -4.17 -4.30 3.13
C LEU A 42 -5.37 -4.78 3.94
N GLU A 43 -5.37 -6.05 4.31
CA GLU A 43 -6.38 -6.67 5.19
C GLU A 43 -5.66 -7.49 6.26
N LEU A 44 -6.33 -7.79 7.38
CA LEU A 44 -5.77 -8.63 8.44
C LEU A 44 -5.73 -10.08 7.95
N SER A 45 -4.61 -10.79 8.10
CA SER A 45 -4.58 -12.22 7.77
C SER A 45 -5.32 -13.07 8.81
N GLU A 46 -5.86 -14.20 8.38
CA GLU A 46 -6.37 -15.24 9.29
C GLU A 46 -5.23 -16.06 9.92
N ASP A 47 -4.05 -16.06 9.30
CA ASP A 47 -2.87 -16.78 9.74
C ASP A 47 -2.15 -16.09 10.90
N PHE A 48 -1.36 -16.87 11.65
CA PHE A 48 -0.49 -16.37 12.70
C PHE A 48 0.98 -16.41 12.26
N ASN A 49 1.72 -15.36 12.58
CA ASN A 49 3.18 -15.40 12.52
C ASN A 49 3.77 -16.20 13.72
N LYS A 50 5.09 -16.41 13.73
CA LYS A 50 5.80 -17.13 14.82
C LYS A 50 5.61 -16.52 16.21
N LYS A 51 5.18 -15.26 16.30
CA LYS A 51 4.94 -14.52 17.54
C LYS A 51 3.47 -14.56 17.99
N GLY A 52 2.59 -15.19 17.21
CA GLY A 52 1.16 -15.26 17.50
C GLY A 52 0.36 -14.01 17.12
N TYR A 53 0.90 -13.13 16.27
CA TYR A 53 0.17 -11.99 15.71
C TYR A 53 -0.39 -12.33 14.33
N HIS A 54 -1.47 -11.66 13.95
CA HIS A 54 -1.99 -11.65 12.59
C HIS A 54 -1.28 -10.58 11.75
N PRO A 55 -0.29 -10.92 10.92
CA PRO A 55 0.29 -9.97 9.99
C PRO A 55 -0.75 -9.52 8.94
N PRO A 56 -0.60 -8.33 8.35
CA PRO A 56 -1.43 -7.93 7.22
C PRO A 56 -1.17 -8.82 5.99
N VAL A 57 -2.13 -8.87 5.07
CA VAL A 57 -2.02 -9.44 3.72
C VAL A 57 -2.42 -8.40 2.69
N VAL A 58 -1.86 -8.51 1.48
CA VAL A 58 -2.15 -7.62 0.37
C VAL A 58 -3.39 -8.15 -0.37
N ALA A 59 -4.56 -7.63 -0.04
CA ALA A 59 -5.83 -8.05 -0.63
C ALA A 59 -6.09 -7.41 -2.01
N LYS A 60 -5.63 -6.17 -2.21
CA LYS A 60 -5.90 -5.40 -3.44
C LYS A 60 -4.63 -4.78 -4.03
N PRO A 61 -3.67 -5.57 -4.53
CA PRO A 61 -2.36 -5.09 -4.97
C PRO A 61 -2.45 -3.98 -6.04
N ASP A 62 -3.41 -4.08 -6.97
CA ASP A 62 -3.58 -3.13 -8.07
C ASP A 62 -4.07 -1.74 -7.65
N ARG A 63 -4.45 -1.56 -6.37
CA ARG A 63 -4.90 -0.26 -5.83
C ARG A 63 -3.80 0.53 -5.15
N CYS A 64 -2.60 -0.04 -4.99
CA CYS A 64 -1.46 0.61 -4.36
C CYS A 64 -0.92 1.73 -5.23
N THR A 65 -0.85 2.96 -4.68
CA THR A 65 -0.36 4.15 -5.39
C THR A 65 1.07 4.54 -4.97
N PHE A 66 1.84 3.59 -4.43
CA PHE A 66 3.22 3.82 -3.97
C PHE A 66 3.38 5.03 -3.02
N CYS A 67 2.41 5.25 -2.11
CA CYS A 67 2.43 6.43 -1.22
C CYS A 67 3.40 6.31 -0.02
N GLY A 68 3.94 5.12 0.27
CA GLY A 68 4.87 4.89 1.38
C GLY A 68 4.28 5.00 2.80
N LEU A 69 3.00 5.33 2.97
CA LEU A 69 2.43 5.58 4.30
C LEU A 69 2.48 4.37 5.23
N CYS A 70 2.24 3.17 4.68
CA CYS A 70 2.30 1.93 5.45
C CYS A 70 3.71 1.63 6.01
N GLU A 71 4.75 2.01 5.27
CA GLU A 71 6.15 1.88 5.68
C GLU A 71 6.50 2.92 6.77
N MET A 72 6.13 4.19 6.53
CA MET A 72 6.41 5.28 7.47
C MET A 72 5.71 5.12 8.82
N ILE A 73 4.50 4.56 8.84
CA ILE A 73 3.73 4.40 10.08
C ILE A 73 4.10 3.14 10.86
N CYS A 74 4.81 2.18 10.25
CA CYS A 74 5.13 0.93 10.91
C CYS A 74 6.27 1.13 11.92
N PRO A 75 6.02 1.01 13.23
CA PRO A 75 7.06 1.23 14.24
C PRO A 75 8.16 0.16 14.24
N ASP A 76 7.88 -1.01 13.65
CA ASP A 76 8.78 -2.16 13.61
C ASP A 76 9.45 -2.37 12.24
N PHE A 77 9.20 -1.48 11.26
CA PHE A 77 9.67 -1.62 9.87
C PHE A 77 9.42 -3.03 9.31
N ALA A 78 8.20 -3.52 9.57
CA ALA A 78 7.74 -4.85 9.19
C ALA A 78 7.07 -4.88 7.80
N ILE A 79 6.98 -3.74 7.13
CA ILE A 79 6.37 -3.56 5.82
C ILE A 79 7.12 -2.47 5.06
N PHE A 80 7.33 -2.66 3.77
CA PHE A 80 7.91 -1.67 2.87
C PHE A 80 7.27 -1.79 1.49
N VAL A 81 7.41 -0.75 0.68
CA VAL A 81 6.85 -0.71 -0.68
C VAL A 81 7.92 -0.33 -1.68
N THR A 82 7.89 -0.92 -2.87
CA THR A 82 8.75 -0.53 -4.01
C THR A 82 7.90 -0.04 -5.17
N GLU A 83 8.48 0.75 -6.06
CA GLU A 83 7.83 1.09 -7.33
C GLU A 83 7.68 -0.20 -8.15
N LYS A 84 6.47 -0.44 -8.66
CA LYS A 84 6.21 -1.55 -9.58
C LYS A 84 6.43 -1.03 -10.98
N GLU A 85 7.52 -1.46 -11.61
CA GLU A 85 7.76 -1.18 -13.02
C GLU A 85 6.79 -2.03 -13.86
N GLU A 86 5.88 -1.37 -14.59
CA GLU A 86 5.03 -1.97 -15.65
C GLU A 86 5.76 -2.02 -16.99
#